data_AF-A0A094FWS9-F1
#
_entry.id   AF-A0A094FWS9-F1
#
_cell.length_a   1.000
_cell.length_b   1.000
_cell.length_c   1.000
_cell.angle_alpha   90.00
_cell.angle_beta   90.00
_cell.angle_gamma   90.00
#
_symmetry.space_group_name_H-M   'P 1'
#
loop_
_entity.id
_entity.type
_entity.pdbx_description
1 polymer ?
#
loop_
_entity_poly.entity_id
_entity_poly.type
_entity_poly.pdbx_seq_one_letter_code
_entity_poly.pdbx_strand_id
1 'polypeptide(L)'
;ILYDYSVIQLLCPLLDLEDFRPRLVEEVVWTHAQHALLLLERHYRLHYTCRYQPALQMFVVLNICHLIARFFPAKPPNDSDIKDGSEAVTIGLEALQESNIGFPAAGALQELLRRSAAACSLRLPQSLDYLITRQRNARPTYSYHDFIDVCTRPSCHQPLWAVREKFDSKFAEDWYSQSQELGNRLPRPVRQTPRELLSEPDRGVQHLMQIWNLLNTN
;
A
#
# COMPACT_ATOMS: atom_id res chain seq x y z
N ILE A 1 1.29 4.04 -13.70
CA ILE A 1 1.61 3.54 -12.33
C ILE A 1 2.10 2.10 -12.36
N LEU A 2 1.25 1.07 -12.50
CA LEU A 2 1.72 -0.34 -12.43
C LEU A 2 2.66 -0.71 -13.57
N TYR A 3 2.41 -0.21 -14.78
CA TYR A 3 3.32 -0.38 -15.92
C TYR A 3 4.70 0.23 -15.63
N ASP A 4 4.74 1.51 -15.24
CA ASP A 4 5.98 2.20 -14.88
C ASP A 4 6.73 1.47 -13.77
N TYR A 5 6.00 1.01 -12.75
CA TYR A 5 6.57 0.22 -11.66
C TYR A 5 7.15 -1.12 -12.13
N SER A 6 6.54 -1.78 -13.13
CA SER A 6 7.06 -3.04 -13.66
C SER A 6 8.42 -2.83 -14.34
N VAL A 7 8.58 -1.73 -15.08
CA VAL A 7 9.87 -1.33 -15.68
C VAL A 7 10.90 -1.05 -14.58
N ILE A 8 10.52 -0.29 -13.57
CA ILE A 8 11.36 0.01 -12.40
C ILE A 8 11.79 -1.28 -11.70
N GLN A 9 10.86 -2.19 -11.42
CA GLN A 9 11.15 -3.44 -10.72
C GLN A 9 12.14 -4.32 -11.48
N LEU A 10 12.08 -4.32 -12.81
CA LEU A 10 13.01 -5.05 -13.67
C LEU A 10 14.42 -4.45 -13.66
N LEU A 11 14.53 -3.11 -13.66
CA LEU A 11 15.79 -2.41 -13.87
C LEU A 11 16.48 -1.94 -12.59
N CYS A 12 15.73 -1.70 -11.50
CA CYS A 12 16.25 -1.21 -10.23
C CYS A 12 17.39 -2.07 -9.64
N PRO A 13 17.38 -3.42 -9.72
CA PRO A 13 18.50 -4.22 -9.24
C PRO A 13 19.84 -3.89 -9.90
N LEU A 14 19.81 -3.37 -11.13
CA LEU A 14 21.02 -2.99 -11.89
C LEU A 14 21.66 -1.68 -11.38
N LEU A 15 20.94 -0.88 -10.58
CA LEU A 15 21.50 0.35 -10.00
C LEU A 15 22.53 0.08 -8.90
N ASP A 16 22.37 -1.05 -8.18
CA ASP A 16 23.26 -1.48 -7.09
C ASP A 16 24.16 -2.67 -7.50
N LEU A 17 24.05 -3.15 -8.75
CA LEU A 17 24.80 -4.33 -9.19
C LEU A 17 26.30 -4.00 -9.33
N GLU A 18 27.14 -4.72 -8.58
CA GLU A 18 28.59 -4.63 -8.71
C GLU A 18 29.03 -4.83 -10.17
N ASP A 19 30.03 -4.06 -10.61
CA ASP A 19 30.58 -4.05 -11.98
C ASP A 19 29.63 -3.63 -13.12
N PHE A 20 28.35 -3.34 -12.84
CA PHE A 20 27.46 -2.71 -13.80
C PHE A 20 27.65 -1.20 -13.84
N ARG A 21 27.35 -0.55 -14.98
CA ARG A 21 27.37 0.92 -15.10
C ARG A 21 25.95 1.47 -14.90
N PRO A 22 25.59 2.04 -13.73
CA PRO A 22 24.21 2.44 -13.42
C PRO A 22 23.63 3.44 -14.43
N ARG A 23 24.48 4.31 -14.99
CA ARG A 23 24.13 5.31 -16.02
C ARG A 23 23.41 4.73 -17.24
N LEU A 24 23.51 3.44 -17.51
CA LEU A 24 22.82 2.78 -18.62
C LEU A 24 21.31 2.62 -18.39
N VAL A 25 20.87 2.61 -17.14
CA VAL A 25 19.46 2.40 -16.76
C VAL A 25 18.90 3.53 -15.90
N GLU A 26 19.78 4.38 -15.35
CA GLU A 26 19.46 5.47 -14.44
C GLU A 26 18.35 6.39 -14.98
N GLU A 27 18.50 6.87 -16.22
CA GLU A 27 17.52 7.76 -16.85
C GLU A 27 16.16 7.10 -17.06
N VAL A 28 16.15 5.81 -17.43
CA VAL A 28 14.92 5.05 -17.64
C VAL A 28 14.19 4.84 -16.31
N VAL A 29 14.92 4.38 -15.29
CA VAL A 29 14.36 4.16 -13.94
C VAL A 29 13.84 5.47 -13.36
N TRP A 30 14.62 6.55 -13.48
CA TRP A 30 14.24 7.88 -13.01
C TRP A 30 12.96 8.38 -13.69
N THR A 31 12.92 8.33 -15.03
CA THR A 31 11.76 8.80 -15.81
C THR A 31 10.49 8.04 -15.45
N HIS A 32 10.57 6.71 -15.35
CA HIS A 32 9.41 5.91 -14.95
C HIS A 32 9.00 6.16 -13.49
N ALA A 33 9.96 6.37 -12.59
CA ALA A 33 9.65 6.68 -11.19
C ALA A 33 8.92 8.02 -11.06
N GLN A 34 9.43 9.07 -11.72
CA GLN A 34 8.79 10.39 -11.75
C GLN A 34 7.42 10.34 -12.42
N HIS A 35 7.30 9.64 -13.56
CA HIS A 35 6.02 9.49 -14.24
C HIS A 35 4.99 8.73 -13.39
N ALA A 36 5.40 7.66 -12.71
CA ALA A 36 4.51 6.92 -11.82
C ALA A 36 4.03 7.77 -10.63
N LEU A 37 4.92 8.58 -10.06
CA LEU A 37 4.59 9.50 -8.97
C LEU A 37 3.67 10.63 -9.45
N LEU A 38 3.91 11.18 -10.64
CA LEU A 38 3.05 12.16 -11.30
C LEU A 38 1.63 11.58 -11.51
N LEU A 39 1.53 10.35 -12.02
CA LEU A 39 0.25 9.67 -12.19
C LEU A 39 -0.46 9.42 -10.86
N LEU A 40 0.28 9.15 -9.78
CA LEU A 40 -0.29 9.04 -8.45
C LEU A 40 -0.84 10.39 -7.96
N GLU A 41 -0.03 11.44 -7.99
CA GLU A 41 -0.36 12.76 -7.41
C GLU A 41 -1.40 13.51 -8.25
N ARG A 42 -1.13 13.71 -9.55
CA ARG A 42 -1.93 14.60 -10.41
C ARG A 42 -3.13 13.93 -11.06
N HIS A 43 -3.12 12.60 -11.19
CA HIS A 43 -4.21 11.88 -11.84
C HIS A 43 -5.02 11.03 -10.86
N TYR A 44 -4.35 10.14 -10.11
CA TYR A 44 -5.08 9.23 -9.23
C TYR A 44 -5.64 9.95 -8.00
N ARG A 45 -4.80 10.62 -7.21
CA ARG A 45 -5.21 11.33 -5.98
C ARG A 45 -6.14 12.52 -6.25
N LEU A 46 -6.00 13.16 -7.40
CA LEU A 46 -6.85 14.30 -7.77
C LEU A 46 -8.28 13.86 -8.11
N HIS A 47 -8.43 12.76 -8.84
CA HIS A 47 -9.74 12.28 -9.29
C HIS A 47 -10.37 11.23 -8.37
N TYR A 48 -9.55 10.55 -7.57
CA TYR A 48 -9.94 9.47 -6.66
C TYR A 48 -9.23 9.61 -5.32
N THR A 49 -9.78 9.00 -4.27
CA THR A 49 -9.09 8.92 -2.98
C THR A 49 -8.14 7.72 -2.95
N CYS A 50 -6.98 7.86 -2.30
CA CYS A 50 -6.12 6.72 -2.00
C CYS A 50 -6.70 5.79 -0.92
N ARG A 51 -7.85 6.13 -0.33
CA ARG A 51 -8.49 5.33 0.75
C ARG A 51 -8.80 3.88 0.37
N TYR A 52 -9.06 3.60 -0.91
CA TYR A 52 -9.49 2.29 -1.40
C TYR A 52 -8.53 1.65 -2.39
N GLN A 53 -7.28 2.12 -2.47
CA GLN A 53 -6.33 1.56 -3.41
C GLN A 53 -6.00 0.08 -3.09
N PRO A 54 -5.81 -0.79 -4.09
CA PRO A 54 -5.43 -2.18 -3.85
C PRO A 54 -4.07 -2.30 -3.14
N ALA A 55 -3.85 -3.40 -2.41
CA ALA A 55 -2.60 -3.66 -1.70
C ALA A 55 -1.36 -3.55 -2.61
N LEU A 56 -1.43 -4.10 -3.83
CA LEU A 56 -0.36 -3.98 -4.82
C LEU A 56 -0.04 -2.51 -5.14
N GLN A 57 -1.04 -1.63 -5.23
CA GLN A 57 -0.81 -0.23 -5.49
C GLN A 57 -0.18 0.49 -4.29
N MET A 58 -0.57 0.14 -3.06
CA MET A 58 0.12 0.64 -1.85
C MET A 58 1.60 0.24 -1.83
N PHE A 59 1.90 -1.00 -2.22
CA PHE A 59 3.27 -1.49 -2.38
C PHE A 59 4.04 -0.70 -3.44
N VAL A 60 3.41 -0.44 -4.58
CA VAL A 60 4.01 0.36 -5.65
C VAL A 60 4.31 1.77 -5.17
N VAL A 61 3.39 2.41 -4.42
CA VAL A 61 3.61 3.73 -3.82
C VAL A 61 4.83 3.73 -2.89
N LEU A 62 4.90 2.77 -1.95
CA LEU A 62 6.05 2.62 -1.05
C LEU A 62 7.36 2.52 -1.85
N ASN A 63 7.42 1.61 -2.83
CA ASN A 63 8.67 1.29 -3.52
C ASN A 63 9.13 2.41 -4.45
N ILE A 64 8.23 3.09 -5.16
CA ILE A 64 8.60 4.25 -6.00
C ILE A 64 9.16 5.37 -5.13
N CYS A 65 8.50 5.68 -4.01
CA CYS A 65 8.96 6.76 -3.13
C CYS A 65 10.30 6.41 -2.46
N HIS A 66 10.48 5.15 -2.03
CA HIS A 66 11.76 4.66 -1.51
C HIS A 66 12.87 4.76 -2.55
N LEU A 67 12.60 4.35 -3.79
CA LEU A 67 13.57 4.40 -4.87
C LEU A 67 14.02 5.82 -5.19
N ILE A 68 13.08 6.76 -5.31
CA ILE A 68 13.41 8.18 -5.54
C ILE A 68 14.22 8.72 -4.37
N ALA A 69 13.80 8.44 -3.12
CA ALA A 69 14.52 8.84 -1.93
C ALA A 69 15.97 8.33 -1.87
N ARG A 70 16.21 7.11 -2.33
CA ARG A 70 17.51 6.44 -2.25
C ARG A 70 18.45 6.81 -3.38
N PHE A 71 17.97 6.75 -4.62
CA PHE A 71 18.83 6.89 -5.81
C PHE A 71 18.79 8.28 -6.42
N PHE A 72 17.70 9.02 -6.19
CA PHE A 72 17.45 10.30 -6.84
C PHE A 72 16.95 11.38 -5.85
N PRO A 73 17.67 11.61 -4.74
CA PRO A 73 17.16 12.43 -3.64
C PRO A 73 17.05 13.91 -3.98
N ALA A 74 17.77 14.40 -4.99
CA ALA A 74 17.83 15.81 -5.35
C ALA A 74 17.13 16.09 -6.68
N LYS A 75 16.43 17.22 -6.74
CA LYS A 75 15.75 17.70 -7.94
C LYS A 75 16.68 18.48 -8.87
N PRO A 76 16.57 18.28 -10.21
CA PRO A 76 17.26 19.13 -11.17
C PRO A 76 16.70 20.57 -11.12
N PRO A 77 17.55 21.60 -11.26
CA PRO A 77 17.16 22.99 -11.01
C PRO A 77 16.11 23.56 -11.98
N ASN A 78 15.88 22.90 -13.12
CA ASN A 78 15.15 23.47 -14.25
C ASN A 78 13.75 22.87 -14.48
N ASP A 79 13.27 21.96 -13.63
CA ASP A 79 11.98 21.31 -13.84
C ASP A 79 11.18 21.27 -12.53
N SER A 80 10.14 22.11 -12.42
CA SER A 80 9.30 22.20 -11.24
C SER A 80 8.40 20.98 -11.03
N ASP A 81 8.13 20.21 -12.08
CA ASP A 81 7.20 19.08 -12.04
C ASP A 81 7.85 17.82 -11.48
N ILE A 82 9.18 17.74 -11.54
CA ILE A 82 9.97 16.67 -10.92
C ILE A 82 9.95 16.79 -9.40
N LYS A 83 9.77 15.66 -8.71
CA LYS A 83 9.77 15.60 -7.24
C LYS A 83 11.13 15.14 -6.72
N ASP A 84 11.65 15.83 -5.71
CA ASP A 84 12.81 15.36 -4.97
C ASP A 84 12.47 14.18 -4.03
N GLY A 85 13.49 13.64 -3.36
CA GLY A 85 13.33 12.54 -2.41
C GLY A 85 12.36 12.85 -1.27
N SER A 86 12.39 14.08 -0.75
CA SER A 86 11.53 14.49 0.36
C SER A 86 10.08 14.68 -0.09
N GLU A 87 9.87 15.31 -1.24
CA GLU A 87 8.57 15.48 -1.88
C GLU A 87 7.94 14.12 -2.20
N ALA A 88 8.71 13.19 -2.79
CA ALA A 88 8.25 11.84 -3.09
C ALA A 88 7.82 11.09 -1.83
N VAL A 89 8.64 11.08 -0.79
CA VAL A 89 8.29 10.44 0.49
C VAL A 89 7.05 11.08 1.12
N THR A 90 6.95 12.41 1.08
CA THR A 90 5.79 13.14 1.62
C THR A 90 4.51 12.70 0.93
N ILE A 91 4.49 12.68 -0.41
CA ILE A 91 3.36 12.21 -1.21
C ILE A 91 3.01 10.76 -0.85
N GLY A 92 4.00 9.88 -0.73
CA GLY A 92 3.79 8.48 -0.38
C GLY A 92 3.21 8.28 1.03
N LEU A 93 3.71 9.02 2.03
CA LEU A 93 3.23 8.95 3.41
C LEU A 93 1.78 9.41 3.54
N GLU A 94 1.39 10.46 2.82
CA GLU A 94 0.00 10.92 2.79
C GLU A 94 -0.92 9.92 2.07
N ALA A 95 -0.49 9.41 0.91
CA ALA A 95 -1.26 8.43 0.15
C ALA A 95 -1.52 7.15 0.98
N LEU A 96 -0.51 6.67 1.70
CA LEU A 96 -0.65 5.52 2.59
C LEU A 96 -1.47 5.84 3.85
N GLN A 97 -1.40 7.08 4.36
CA GLN A 97 -2.27 7.53 5.45
C GLN A 97 -3.74 7.45 5.06
N GLU A 98 -4.09 7.92 3.85
CA GLU A 98 -5.46 7.86 3.34
C GLU A 98 -5.95 6.40 3.29
N SER A 99 -5.11 5.48 2.83
CA SER A 99 -5.41 4.05 2.76
C SER A 99 -5.55 3.38 4.11
N ASN A 100 -4.83 3.84 5.14
CA ASN A 100 -4.79 3.21 6.46
C ASN A 100 -6.18 3.14 7.12
N ILE A 101 -7.11 4.02 6.74
CA ILE A 101 -8.50 4.00 7.23
C ILE A 101 -9.26 2.76 6.73
N GLY A 102 -8.98 2.31 5.51
CA GLY A 102 -9.64 1.15 4.88
C GLY A 102 -8.81 -0.13 4.95
N PHE A 103 -7.49 -0.01 5.06
CA PHE A 103 -6.56 -1.11 4.93
C PHE A 103 -5.39 -0.98 5.92
N PRO A 104 -5.44 -1.66 7.09
CA PRO A 104 -4.44 -1.50 8.14
C PRO A 104 -2.99 -1.78 7.72
N ALA A 105 -2.78 -2.62 6.71
CA ALA A 105 -1.44 -2.88 6.17
C ALA A 105 -0.77 -1.60 5.64
N ALA A 106 -1.55 -0.61 5.21
CA ALA A 106 -1.03 0.68 4.78
C ALA A 106 -0.27 1.40 5.92
N GLY A 107 -0.66 1.19 7.18
CA GLY A 107 0.07 1.71 8.33
C GLY A 107 1.47 1.12 8.47
N ALA A 108 1.63 -0.18 8.23
CA ALA A 108 2.93 -0.84 8.22
C ALA A 108 3.79 -0.36 7.05
N LEU A 109 3.22 -0.24 5.85
CA LEU A 109 3.91 0.30 4.66
C LEU A 109 4.32 1.76 4.86
N GLN A 110 3.48 2.56 5.52
CA GLN A 110 3.77 3.95 5.87
C GLN A 110 4.96 4.04 6.83
N GLU A 111 5.01 3.19 7.86
CA GLU A 111 6.13 3.13 8.79
C GLU A 111 7.42 2.65 8.11
N LEU A 112 7.35 1.69 7.17
CA LEU A 112 8.49 1.29 6.34
C LEU A 112 9.03 2.47 5.53
N LEU A 113 8.15 3.23 4.86
CA LEU A 113 8.55 4.40 4.08
C LEU A 113 9.22 5.45 4.96
N ARG A 114 8.68 5.71 6.16
CA ARG A 114 9.25 6.64 7.14
C ARG A 114 10.66 6.21 7.59
N ARG A 115 10.86 4.92 7.89
CA ARG A 115 12.19 4.38 8.25
C ARG A 115 13.18 4.50 7.10
N SER A 116 12.73 4.23 5.88
CA SER A 116 13.52 4.42 4.65
C SER A 116 13.98 5.88 4.50
N ALA A 117 13.07 6.84 4.68
CA ALA A 117 13.41 8.26 4.56
C ALA A 117 14.44 8.70 5.61
N ALA A 118 14.32 8.18 6.83
CA ALA A 118 15.31 8.40 7.89
C ALA A 118 16.68 7.79 7.54
N ALA A 119 16.71 6.57 6.97
CA ALA A 119 17.94 5.94 6.51
C ALA A 119 18.61 6.72 5.36
N CYS A 120 17.80 7.35 4.49
CA CYS A 120 18.28 8.24 3.42
C CYS A 120 18.61 9.66 3.91
N SER A 121 18.54 9.94 5.21
CA SER A 121 18.79 11.27 5.80
C SER A 121 17.96 12.41 5.20
N LEU A 122 16.74 12.11 4.72
CA LEU A 122 15.86 13.09 4.12
C LEU A 122 15.20 13.98 5.18
N ARG A 123 15.13 15.28 4.89
CA ARG A 123 14.40 16.25 5.72
C ARG A 123 12.95 16.30 5.29
N LEU A 124 12.09 15.63 6.05
CA LEU A 124 10.65 15.66 5.82
C LEU A 124 10.03 16.96 6.39
N PRO A 125 8.95 17.48 5.78
CA PRO A 125 8.22 18.63 6.31
C PRO A 125 7.74 18.42 7.74
N GLN A 126 7.85 19.44 8.58
CA GLN A 126 7.32 19.44 9.97
C GLN A 126 5.80 19.21 9.99
N SER A 127 5.10 19.54 8.91
CA SER A 127 3.68 19.23 8.76
C SER A 127 3.40 17.73 8.85
N LEU A 128 4.36 16.83 8.61
CA LEU A 128 4.17 15.39 8.78
C LEU A 128 4.39 14.91 10.22
N ASP A 129 4.79 15.80 11.13
CA ASP A 129 5.05 15.44 12.52
C ASP A 129 3.81 14.83 13.18
N TYR A 130 2.59 15.25 12.81
CA TYR A 130 1.37 14.63 13.34
C TYR A 130 1.16 13.19 12.87
N LEU A 131 1.55 12.85 11.64
CA LEU A 131 1.50 11.48 11.11
C LEU A 131 2.52 10.60 11.83
N ILE A 132 3.70 11.15 12.06
CA ILE A 132 4.84 10.49 12.71
C ILE A 132 4.61 10.35 14.23
N THR A 133 4.05 11.36 14.90
CA THR A 133 3.79 11.35 16.34
C THR A 133 2.57 10.53 16.73
N ARG A 134 1.52 10.50 15.89
CA ARG A 134 0.37 9.61 16.09
C ARG A 134 0.80 8.14 16.08
N GLN A 135 1.79 7.78 15.27
CA GLN A 135 2.39 6.44 15.29
C GLN A 135 3.35 6.23 16.48
N ARG A 136 4.11 7.24 16.91
CA ARG A 136 5.06 7.13 18.04
C ARG A 136 4.41 7.05 19.42
N ASN A 137 3.22 7.63 19.60
CA ASN A 137 2.53 7.65 20.91
C ASN A 137 1.78 6.34 21.20
N ALA A 138 1.71 5.42 20.24
CA ALA A 138 1.40 4.02 20.48
C ALA A 138 2.74 3.26 20.62
N ARG A 139 2.84 2.32 21.58
CA ARG A 139 3.94 1.32 21.70
C ARG A 139 4.39 0.81 20.32
N PRO A 140 5.65 0.36 20.11
CA PRO A 140 6.20 0.07 18.78
C PRO A 140 5.20 -0.79 18.00
N THR A 141 4.45 -0.15 17.10
CA THR A 141 3.16 -0.69 16.65
C THR A 141 3.37 -1.76 15.58
N TYR A 142 4.57 -1.78 14.97
CA TYR A 142 4.95 -2.70 13.91
C TYR A 142 6.34 -3.29 14.18
N SER A 143 6.34 -4.60 14.37
CA SER A 143 7.50 -5.48 14.41
C SER A 143 7.97 -5.84 12.99
N TYR A 144 9.13 -6.49 12.88
CA TYR A 144 9.58 -7.03 11.59
C TYR A 144 8.60 -8.06 11.01
N HIS A 145 7.92 -8.82 11.87
CA HIS A 145 6.90 -9.78 11.44
C HIS A 145 5.71 -9.11 10.77
N ASP A 146 5.28 -7.94 11.25
CA ASP A 146 4.19 -7.20 10.62
C ASP A 146 4.54 -6.75 9.19
N PHE A 147 5.81 -6.44 8.94
CA PHE A 147 6.27 -6.10 7.59
C PHE A 147 6.32 -7.32 6.68
N ILE A 148 6.82 -8.46 7.17
CA ILE A 148 6.83 -9.71 6.43
C ILE A 148 5.39 -10.11 6.09
N ASP A 149 4.49 -10.13 7.07
CA ASP A 149 3.09 -10.51 6.89
C ASP A 149 2.40 -9.66 5.82
N VAL A 150 2.65 -8.35 5.79
CA VAL A 150 2.10 -7.46 4.76
C VAL A 150 2.65 -7.78 3.38
N CYS A 151 3.92 -8.21 3.27
CA CYS A 151 4.57 -8.56 2.01
C CYS A 151 4.28 -9.99 1.52
N THR A 152 3.99 -10.92 2.43
CA THR A 152 3.93 -12.36 2.12
C THR A 152 2.54 -12.95 2.24
N ARG A 153 1.55 -12.27 2.87
CA ARG A 153 0.19 -12.80 2.92
C ARG A 153 -0.40 -12.85 1.49
N PRO A 154 -0.74 -14.04 0.97
CA PRO A 154 -1.38 -14.18 -0.35
C PRO A 154 -2.77 -13.55 -0.40
N SER A 155 -3.32 -13.24 0.77
CA SER A 155 -4.70 -12.87 1.01
C SER A 155 -4.74 -11.66 1.94
N CYS A 156 -4.27 -10.53 1.43
CA CYS A 156 -4.68 -9.23 1.93
C CYS A 156 -6.18 -9.04 1.64
N HIS A 157 -7.04 -9.78 2.37
CA HIS A 157 -8.49 -9.64 2.26
C HIS A 157 -8.86 -8.26 2.77
N GLN A 158 -9.55 -7.47 1.94
CA GLN A 158 -10.24 -6.28 2.44
C GLN A 158 -11.08 -6.71 3.64
N PRO A 159 -11.15 -5.91 4.72
CA PRO A 159 -11.96 -6.24 5.89
C PRO A 159 -13.45 -6.07 5.52
N LEU A 160 -13.96 -6.96 4.66
CA LEU A 160 -15.31 -6.91 4.12
C LEU A 160 -16.33 -6.98 5.25
N TRP A 161 -15.99 -7.59 6.38
CA TRP A 161 -16.80 -7.57 7.60
C TRP A 161 -16.98 -6.13 8.13
N ALA A 162 -15.90 -5.36 8.27
CA ALA A 162 -15.94 -3.98 8.76
C ALA A 162 -16.56 -3.00 7.76
N VAL A 163 -16.52 -3.34 6.47
CA VAL A 163 -17.26 -2.62 5.42
C VAL A 163 -18.75 -2.96 5.49
N ARG A 164 -19.10 -4.23 5.75
CA ARG A 164 -20.49 -4.69 5.88
C ARG A 164 -21.21 -4.06 7.07
N GLU A 165 -20.53 -3.92 8.20
CA GLU A 165 -21.07 -3.25 9.40
C GLU A 165 -21.38 -1.76 9.18
N LYS A 166 -20.84 -1.15 8.11
CA LYS A 166 -21.09 0.26 7.76
C LYS A 166 -22.28 0.44 6.82
N PHE A 167 -22.83 -0.62 6.24
CA PHE A 167 -24.05 -0.50 5.47
C PHE A 167 -25.23 -0.24 6.39
N ASP A 168 -26.13 0.65 5.96
CA ASP A 168 -27.38 0.88 6.67
C ASP A 168 -28.17 -0.43 6.75
N SER A 169 -28.86 -0.65 7.87
CA SER A 169 -29.80 -1.77 8.05
C SER A 169 -30.84 -1.90 6.92
N LYS A 170 -31.19 -0.78 6.27
CA LYS A 170 -32.15 -0.68 5.17
C LYS A 170 -31.50 -0.72 3.80
N PHE A 171 -30.17 -0.76 3.70
CA PHE A 171 -29.44 -0.72 2.44
C PHE A 171 -29.95 -1.77 1.44
N ALA A 172 -30.24 -2.99 1.91
CA ALA A 172 -30.78 -4.05 1.06
C ALA A 172 -32.18 -3.68 0.52
N GLU A 173 -33.08 -3.20 1.38
CA GLU A 173 -34.44 -2.80 1.00
C GLU A 173 -34.43 -1.62 0.04
N ASP A 174 -33.61 -0.61 0.32
CA ASP A 174 -33.42 0.59 -0.51
C ASP A 174 -32.88 0.19 -1.89
N TRP A 175 -31.81 -0.62 -1.92
CA TRP A 175 -31.24 -1.15 -3.15
C TRP A 175 -32.28 -1.90 -3.98
N TYR A 176 -33.08 -2.77 -3.34
CA TYR A 176 -34.13 -3.51 -4.05
C TYR A 176 -35.22 -2.59 -4.57
N SER A 177 -35.70 -1.63 -3.77
CA SER A 177 -36.73 -0.67 -4.17
C SER A 177 -36.31 0.15 -5.40
N GLN A 178 -35.06 0.61 -5.44
CA GLN A 178 -34.50 1.37 -6.56
C GLN A 178 -34.20 0.47 -7.77
N SER A 179 -33.78 -0.78 -7.54
CA SER A 179 -33.46 -1.72 -8.62
C SER A 179 -34.68 -2.29 -9.35
N GLN A 180 -35.89 -2.18 -8.77
CA GLN A 180 -37.13 -2.60 -9.43
C GLN A 180 -37.45 -1.75 -10.66
N GLU A 181 -37.08 -0.45 -10.64
CA GLU A 181 -37.18 0.42 -11.82
C GLU A 181 -36.30 -0.06 -12.99
N LEU A 182 -35.25 -0.84 -12.67
CA LEU A 182 -34.31 -1.43 -13.63
C LEU A 182 -34.66 -2.89 -13.99
N GLY A 183 -35.84 -3.39 -13.57
CA GLY A 183 -36.33 -4.73 -13.92
C GLY A 183 -35.84 -5.88 -13.03
N ASN A 184 -35.14 -5.59 -11.93
CA ASN A 184 -34.67 -6.63 -11.01
C ASN A 184 -35.78 -7.03 -10.03
N ARG A 185 -36.24 -8.28 -10.09
CA ARG A 185 -37.20 -8.83 -9.11
C ARG A 185 -36.48 -9.34 -7.88
N LEU A 186 -37.09 -9.18 -6.69
CA LEU A 186 -36.59 -9.79 -5.46
C LEU A 186 -36.36 -11.30 -5.69
N PRO A 187 -35.19 -11.84 -5.32
CA PRO A 187 -35.03 -13.27 -5.18
C PRO A 187 -36.08 -13.76 -4.18
N ARG A 188 -36.86 -14.79 -4.54
CA ARG A 188 -37.68 -15.49 -3.54
C ARG A 188 -36.76 -15.92 -2.39
N PRO A 189 -37.23 -15.95 -1.14
CA PRO A 189 -36.43 -16.42 -0.01
C PRO A 189 -36.11 -17.90 -0.21
N VAL A 190 -35.04 -18.17 -0.95
CA VAL A 190 -34.38 -19.46 -0.91
C VAL A 190 -33.71 -19.45 0.44
N ARG A 191 -34.05 -20.43 1.30
CA ARG A 191 -33.19 -20.85 2.41
C ARG A 191 -31.88 -21.36 1.81
N GLN A 192 -31.06 -20.45 1.30
CA GLN A 192 -29.64 -20.68 1.26
C GLN A 192 -29.25 -20.48 2.70
N THR A 193 -29.03 -21.59 3.40
CA THR A 193 -28.11 -21.59 4.54
C THR A 193 -26.97 -20.69 4.13
N PRO A 194 -26.61 -19.65 4.90
CA PRO A 194 -25.36 -18.97 4.66
C PRO A 194 -24.35 -20.10 4.50
N ARG A 195 -23.72 -20.20 3.33
CA ARG A 195 -22.37 -20.73 3.34
C ARG A 195 -21.64 -19.71 4.20
N GLU A 196 -21.70 -19.93 5.51
CA GLU A 196 -20.57 -19.67 6.36
C GLU A 196 -19.43 -20.25 5.53
N LEU A 197 -18.69 -19.36 4.88
CA LEU A 197 -17.27 -19.53 4.79
C LEU A 197 -16.90 -19.81 6.24
N LEU A 198 -16.90 -21.10 6.59
CA LEU A 198 -16.20 -21.63 7.74
C LEU A 198 -14.77 -21.18 7.49
N SER A 199 -14.49 -19.93 7.84
CA SER A 199 -13.18 -19.52 8.29
C SER A 199 -12.96 -20.41 9.49
N GLU A 200 -12.44 -21.61 9.22
CA GLU A 200 -11.91 -22.44 10.25
C GLU A 200 -11.03 -21.55 11.14
N PRO A 201 -11.07 -21.72 12.47
CA PRO A 201 -10.13 -21.04 13.33
C PRO A 201 -8.73 -21.35 12.77
N ASP A 202 -8.08 -20.29 12.29
CA ASP A 202 -6.78 -20.20 11.62
C ASP A 202 -5.88 -21.45 11.76
N ARG A 203 -6.21 -22.56 11.06
CA ARG A 203 -5.37 -23.78 11.08
C ARG A 203 -4.00 -23.51 10.45
N GLY A 204 -3.92 -22.47 9.62
CA GLY A 204 -2.66 -21.98 9.04
C GLY A 204 -1.68 -21.47 10.10
N VAL A 205 -2.17 -20.86 11.19
CA VAL A 205 -1.32 -20.40 12.30
C VAL A 205 -0.72 -21.59 13.05
N GLN A 206 -1.48 -22.69 13.19
CA GLN A 206 -0.99 -23.91 13.83
C GLN A 206 0.05 -24.65 12.97
N HIS A 207 -0.12 -24.67 11.64
CA HIS A 207 0.88 -25.25 10.72
C HIS A 207 2.18 -24.44 10.67
N LEU A 208 2.09 -23.11 10.71
CA LEU A 208 3.28 -22.25 10.78
C LEU A 208 4.05 -22.44 12.10
N MET A 209 3.35 -22.60 13.24
CA MET A 209 4.01 -22.96 14.51
C MET A 209 4.71 -24.33 14.46
N GLN A 210 4.16 -25.30 13.74
CA GLN A 210 4.78 -26.63 13.59
C GLN A 210 6.04 -26.61 12.72
N ILE A 211 6.06 -25.82 11.64
CA ILE A 211 7.25 -25.63 10.80
C ILE A 211 8.35 -24.90 11.58
N TRP A 212 7.99 -23.94 12.43
CA TRP A 212 8.93 -23.18 13.26
C TRP A 212 9.61 -24.01 14.37
N ASN A 213 8.93 -25.01 14.93
CA ASN A 213 9.55 -25.92 15.91
C ASN A 213 10.61 -26.86 15.28
N LEU A 214 10.48 -27.17 13.99
CA LEU A 214 11.46 -27.99 13.26
C LEU A 214 12.73 -27.22 12.89
N LEU A 215 12.67 -25.89 12.77
CA LEU A 215 13.81 -25.05 12.42
C LEU A 215 14.61 -24.56 13.64
N ASN A 216 14.04 -24.66 14.85
CA ASN A 216 14.68 -24.27 16.12
C ASN A 216 15.31 -25.45 16.88
N THR A 217 15.46 -26.62 16.26
CA THR A 217 16.05 -27.83 16.87
C THR A 217 17.43 -28.21 16.31
N ASN A 218 18.29 -27.22 16.05
CA ASN A 218 19.74 -27.42 15.94
C ASN A 218 20.50 -26.24 16.56
#